data_AF-A0A524LPC5-F1
#
_entry.id   AF-A0A524LPC5-F1
#
_cell.length_a   1.000
_cell.length_b   1.000
_cell.length_c   1.000
_cell.angle_alpha   90.00
_cell.angle_beta   90.00
_cell.angle_gamma   90.00
#
_symmetry.space_group_name_H-M   'P 1'
#
loop_
_entity.id
_entity.type
_entity.pdbx_description
1 polymer ?
#
loop_
_entity_poly.entity_id
_entity_poly.type
_entity_poly.pdbx_seq_one_letter_code
_entity_poly.pdbx_strand_id
1 'polypeptide(L)'
;MPANLKVLYVDDAPSPFFRSALTSLKEQSNITFTTERYATWARNNFQQFDIILLADFPNLPVQINQRLRTYLQSGKSIFLFPGLHTVPSEFNQMMHFLGLSVRMKEFVAGEKGGAFIQLADPDLNNPLFSGLFRRNATDLTTPRFYQYFKFITGKEDQSLLLFKNNDPFVLKAKAESGTVFCFSSYIDDQWTDFHYRGLFLPVLSRLFYLGAANTTLIQTGIPVNRYKRITLPQGAEQNNYTLRSPDNEETYLNPEISGQELSFKLSSFSTPGIFRLFAGKELAALIPVNVKTKSLFSPPVDLQKLSSAYPEVDIYFEADDFGTDILNSRYGSELWKTAILLTILLLILEIFFIKKTEGKAGVYLDNTMLSGKVSK
;
A
#
# COMPACT_ATOMS: atom_id res chain seq x y z
N MET A 1 -20.38 -3.80 6.31
CA MET A 1 -19.17 -4.65 6.27
C MET A 1 -19.18 -5.52 7.52
N PRO A 2 -18.93 -6.84 7.39
CA PRO A 2 -18.93 -7.75 8.54
C PRO A 2 -17.83 -7.35 9.54
N ALA A 3 -18.11 -7.52 10.83
CA ALA A 3 -17.16 -7.17 11.90
C ALA A 3 -15.93 -8.10 11.93
N ASN A 4 -16.08 -9.32 11.42
CA ASN A 4 -15.03 -10.32 11.23
C ASN A 4 -15.29 -11.05 9.91
N LEU A 5 -14.32 -11.03 9.01
CA LEU A 5 -14.42 -11.59 7.66
C LEU A 5 -13.85 -13.02 7.67
N LYS A 6 -14.67 -14.00 7.29
CA LYS A 6 -14.28 -15.41 7.24
C LYS A 6 -13.87 -15.80 5.82
N VAL A 7 -12.62 -16.20 5.63
CA VAL A 7 -12.07 -16.61 4.35
C VAL A 7 -11.73 -18.11 4.37
N LEU A 8 -12.26 -18.87 3.41
CA LEU A 8 -11.79 -20.21 3.11
C LEU A 8 -10.66 -20.11 2.08
N TYR A 9 -9.43 -20.44 2.47
CA TYR A 9 -8.29 -20.52 1.57
C TYR A 9 -8.05 -21.97 1.18
N VAL A 10 -8.08 -22.28 -0.12
CA VAL A 10 -7.86 -23.62 -0.64
C VAL A 10 -6.65 -23.63 -1.55
N ASP A 11 -5.67 -24.46 -1.20
CA ASP A 11 -4.41 -24.63 -1.92
C ASP A 11 -3.76 -25.94 -1.47
N ASP A 12 -3.30 -26.77 -2.41
CA ASP A 12 -2.62 -28.04 -2.08
C ASP A 12 -1.14 -27.82 -1.71
N ALA A 13 -0.50 -26.80 -2.28
CA ALA A 13 0.91 -26.45 -2.10
C ALA A 13 1.09 -24.93 -1.86
N PRO A 14 0.49 -24.39 -0.80
CA PRO A 14 0.47 -22.94 -0.55
C PRO A 14 1.85 -22.34 -0.41
N SER A 15 2.13 -21.33 -1.23
CA SER A 15 3.38 -20.56 -1.18
C SER A 15 3.64 -20.01 0.23
N PRO A 16 4.88 -20.11 0.77
CA PRO A 16 5.25 -19.54 2.06
C PRO A 16 4.95 -18.04 2.14
N PHE A 17 5.08 -17.33 1.03
CA PHE A 17 4.82 -15.89 0.94
C PHE A 17 3.34 -15.57 1.08
N PHE A 18 2.49 -16.33 0.41
CA PHE A 18 1.04 -16.17 0.54
C PHE A 18 0.59 -16.50 1.97
N ARG A 19 1.08 -17.61 2.55
CA ARG A 19 0.80 -17.96 3.96
C ARG A 19 1.21 -16.86 4.94
N SER A 20 2.40 -16.28 4.75
CA SER A 20 2.90 -15.19 5.60
C SER A 20 2.02 -13.95 5.49
N ALA A 21 1.53 -13.64 4.28
CA ALA A 21 0.61 -12.54 4.06
C ALA A 21 -0.76 -12.78 4.70
N LEU A 22 -1.33 -13.98 4.58
CA LEU A 22 -2.59 -14.32 5.26
C LEU A 22 -2.45 -14.24 6.79
N THR A 23 -1.32 -14.68 7.32
CA THR A 23 -1.01 -14.57 8.77
C THR A 23 -0.92 -13.12 9.20
N SER A 24 -0.20 -12.29 8.44
CA SER A 24 -0.09 -10.85 8.69
C SER A 24 -1.45 -10.15 8.63
N LEU A 25 -2.30 -10.50 7.66
CA LEU A 25 -3.66 -9.98 7.58
C LEU A 25 -4.51 -10.38 8.78
N LYS A 26 -4.38 -11.63 9.26
CA LYS A 26 -5.09 -12.11 10.45
C LYS A 26 -4.70 -11.33 11.71
N GLU A 27 -3.44 -10.92 11.83
CA GLU A 27 -2.95 -10.17 13.00
C GLU A 27 -3.31 -8.68 12.93
N GLN A 28 -3.29 -8.09 11.73
CA GLN A 28 -3.51 -6.65 11.54
C GLN A 28 -4.97 -6.27 11.27
N SER A 29 -5.83 -7.26 11.02
CA SER A 29 -7.23 -7.01 10.64
C SER A 29 -8.15 -8.11 11.15
N ASN A 30 -9.45 -7.82 11.19
CA ASN A 30 -10.47 -8.79 11.60
C ASN A 30 -10.80 -9.76 10.46
N ILE A 31 -9.79 -10.48 9.96
CA ILE A 31 -9.94 -11.51 8.94
C ILE A 31 -9.48 -12.85 9.50
N THR A 32 -10.34 -13.85 9.42
CA THR A 32 -10.04 -15.23 9.84
C THR A 32 -9.92 -16.12 8.62
N PHE A 33 -8.81 -16.86 8.55
CA PHE A 33 -8.53 -17.79 7.45
C PHE A 33 -8.69 -19.24 7.93
N THR A 34 -9.48 -20.01 7.19
CA THR A 34 -9.51 -21.47 7.27
C THR A 34 -8.79 -22.01 6.05
N THR A 35 -7.67 -22.72 6.25
CA THR A 35 -6.89 -23.30 5.15
C THR A 35 -7.24 -24.76 4.95
N GLU A 36 -7.53 -25.15 3.71
CA GLU A 36 -7.90 -26.52 3.34
C GLU A 36 -7.18 -26.94 2.05
N ARG A 37 -7.14 -28.25 1.80
CA ARG A 37 -6.67 -28.84 0.54
C ARG A 37 -7.82 -29.16 -0.40
N TYR A 38 -7.57 -29.23 -1.71
CA TYR A 38 -8.60 -29.58 -2.70
C TYR A 38 -9.19 -30.99 -2.49
N ALA A 39 -8.43 -31.88 -1.86
CA ALA A 39 -8.93 -33.22 -1.48
C ALA A 39 -9.96 -33.20 -0.35
N THR A 40 -9.99 -32.16 0.50
CA THR A 40 -10.76 -32.17 1.76
C THR A 40 -11.73 -31.01 1.89
N TRP A 41 -11.52 -29.89 1.18
CA TRP A 41 -12.35 -28.68 1.29
C TRP A 41 -13.84 -28.93 1.03
N ALA A 42 -14.18 -29.96 0.24
CA ALA A 42 -15.55 -30.36 -0.05
C ALA A 42 -16.39 -30.65 1.21
N ARG A 43 -15.77 -31.01 2.34
CA ARG A 43 -16.49 -31.23 3.62
C ARG A 43 -17.02 -29.95 4.25
N ASN A 44 -16.48 -28.79 3.88
CA ASN A 44 -16.82 -27.52 4.49
C ASN A 44 -18.16 -27.02 3.97
N ASN A 45 -18.94 -26.38 4.84
CA ASN A 45 -20.10 -25.61 4.41
C ASN A 45 -19.65 -24.26 3.84
N PHE A 46 -19.63 -24.11 2.52
CA PHE A 46 -19.21 -22.87 1.84
C PHE A 46 -19.98 -21.64 2.31
N GLN A 47 -21.25 -21.79 2.71
CA GLN A 47 -22.08 -20.67 3.16
C GLN A 47 -21.63 -20.04 4.49
N GLN A 48 -20.74 -20.67 5.26
CA GLN A 48 -20.23 -20.07 6.51
C GLN A 48 -19.12 -19.03 6.29
N PHE A 49 -18.55 -18.98 5.08
CA PHE A 49 -17.47 -18.07 4.71
C PHE A 49 -18.02 -16.87 3.95
N ASP A 50 -17.38 -15.72 4.09
CA ASP A 50 -17.68 -14.51 3.31
C ASP A 50 -16.93 -14.50 1.97
N ILE A 51 -15.76 -15.15 1.95
CA ILE A 51 -14.91 -15.29 0.77
C ILE A 51 -14.38 -16.72 0.65
N ILE A 52 -14.36 -17.23 -0.58
CA ILE A 52 -13.60 -18.43 -0.95
C ILE A 52 -12.44 -18.00 -1.82
N LEU A 53 -11.22 -18.40 -1.46
CA LEU A 53 -9.99 -18.13 -2.18
C LEU A 53 -9.43 -19.45 -2.70
N LEU A 54 -9.40 -19.60 -4.01
CA LEU A 54 -8.86 -20.77 -4.71
C LEU A 54 -7.53 -20.39 -5.36
N ALA A 55 -6.49 -21.12 -4.99
CA ALA A 55 -5.14 -20.87 -5.38
C ALA A 55 -4.54 -22.12 -6.01
N ASP A 56 -3.92 -21.95 -7.19
CA ASP A 56 -3.33 -23.04 -7.96
C ASP A 56 -4.24 -24.28 -8.08
N PHE A 57 -5.46 -24.06 -8.54
CA PHE A 57 -6.48 -25.11 -8.57
C PHE A 57 -6.38 -25.99 -9.80
N PRO A 58 -6.63 -27.31 -9.64
CA PRO A 58 -6.87 -28.22 -10.76
C PRO A 58 -8.31 -28.09 -11.27
N ASN A 59 -8.68 -28.90 -12.26
CA ASN A 59 -10.08 -29.08 -12.65
C ASN A 59 -10.95 -29.46 -11.46
N LEU A 60 -12.02 -28.70 -11.25
CA LEU A 60 -12.93 -28.92 -10.12
C LEU A 60 -14.07 -29.87 -10.53
N PRO A 61 -14.43 -30.86 -9.69
CA PRO A 61 -15.57 -31.73 -9.94
C PRO A 61 -16.88 -30.95 -10.13
N VAL A 62 -17.78 -31.47 -10.97
CA VAL A 62 -19.07 -30.82 -11.28
C VAL A 62 -19.87 -30.49 -10.02
N GLN A 63 -19.86 -31.38 -9.01
CA GLN A 63 -20.57 -31.18 -7.75
C GLN A 63 -20.02 -29.97 -6.97
N ILE A 64 -18.72 -29.71 -7.07
CA ILE A 64 -18.10 -28.53 -6.46
C ILE A 64 -18.49 -27.27 -7.24
N ASN A 65 -18.45 -27.29 -8.57
CA ASN A 65 -18.86 -26.15 -9.39
C ASN A 65 -20.32 -25.76 -9.13
N GLN A 66 -21.21 -26.74 -8.92
CA GLN A 66 -22.60 -26.50 -8.50
C GLN A 66 -22.67 -25.76 -7.17
N ARG A 67 -21.90 -26.19 -6.17
CA ARG A 67 -21.85 -25.55 -4.86
C ARG A 67 -21.25 -24.15 -4.90
N LEU A 68 -20.22 -23.93 -5.73
CA LEU A 68 -19.66 -22.60 -5.98
C LEU A 68 -20.69 -21.67 -6.64
N ARG A 69 -21.49 -22.18 -7.57
CA ARG A 69 -22.59 -21.42 -8.18
C ARG A 69 -23.65 -21.02 -7.14
N THR A 70 -24.10 -21.94 -6.29
CA THR A 70 -25.01 -21.62 -5.18
C THR A 70 -24.40 -20.62 -4.18
N TYR A 71 -23.09 -20.67 -3.99
CA TYR A 71 -22.37 -19.71 -3.16
C TYR A 71 -22.32 -18.31 -3.79
N LEU A 72 -22.13 -18.19 -5.10
CA LEU A 72 -22.23 -16.91 -5.79
C LEU A 72 -23.67 -16.37 -5.79
N GLN A 73 -24.66 -17.24 -5.94
CA GLN A 73 -26.08 -16.90 -5.85
C GLN A 73 -26.50 -16.26 -4.53
N SER A 74 -25.83 -16.61 -3.42
CA SER A 74 -26.06 -15.96 -2.12
C SER A 74 -25.37 -14.61 -1.98
N GLY A 75 -24.82 -14.06 -3.06
CA GLY A 75 -24.22 -12.72 -3.09
C GLY A 75 -22.78 -12.66 -2.60
N LYS A 76 -22.12 -13.82 -2.48
CA LYS A 76 -20.76 -13.92 -1.94
C LYS A 76 -19.71 -13.90 -3.04
N SER A 77 -18.45 -13.77 -2.61
CA SER A 77 -17.34 -13.58 -3.55
C SER A 77 -16.33 -14.73 -3.56
N ILE A 78 -15.84 -15.05 -4.75
CA ILE A 78 -14.77 -16.03 -4.97
C ILE A 78 -13.55 -15.29 -5.53
N PHE A 79 -12.37 -15.62 -5.01
CA PHE A 79 -11.07 -15.12 -5.46
C PHE A 79 -10.31 -16.27 -6.09
N LEU A 80 -9.85 -16.07 -7.33
CA LEU A 80 -9.14 -17.06 -8.12
C LEU A 80 -7.73 -16.59 -8.37
N PHE A 81 -6.76 -17.39 -7.97
CA PHE A 81 -5.34 -17.23 -8.25
C PHE A 81 -4.87 -18.45 -9.06
N PRO A 82 -5.05 -18.43 -10.40
CA PRO A 82 -4.55 -19.47 -11.28
C PRO A 82 -3.04 -19.66 -11.12
N GLY A 83 -2.60 -20.91 -11.11
CA GLY A 83 -1.19 -21.29 -10.99
C GLY A 83 -0.79 -22.36 -11.98
N LEU A 84 0.23 -23.14 -11.62
CA LEU A 84 0.81 -24.20 -12.45
C LEU A 84 -0.19 -25.31 -12.81
N HIS A 85 -1.12 -25.62 -11.91
CA HIS A 85 -2.12 -26.69 -12.09
C HIS A 85 -3.41 -26.19 -12.73
N THR A 86 -3.53 -24.89 -13.03
CA THR A 86 -4.71 -24.32 -13.67
C THR A 86 -4.58 -24.34 -15.19
N VAL A 87 -5.37 -25.20 -15.84
CA VAL A 87 -5.38 -25.32 -17.30
C VAL A 87 -6.41 -24.35 -17.92
N PRO A 88 -6.06 -23.55 -18.95
CA PRO A 88 -6.97 -22.56 -19.53
C PRO A 88 -8.32 -23.09 -20.03
N SER A 89 -8.36 -24.29 -20.61
CA SER A 89 -9.61 -24.92 -21.08
C SER A 89 -10.56 -25.25 -19.92
N GLU A 90 -10.03 -25.78 -18.83
CA GLU A 90 -10.78 -26.16 -17.62
C GLU A 90 -11.26 -24.92 -16.87
N PHE A 91 -10.40 -23.91 -16.75
CA PHE A 91 -10.78 -22.59 -16.23
C PHE A 91 -11.96 -22.01 -17.01
N ASN A 92 -11.89 -22.01 -18.35
CA ASN A 92 -12.95 -21.49 -19.21
C ASN A 92 -14.26 -22.27 -19.05
N GLN A 93 -14.19 -23.59 -18.88
CA GLN A 93 -15.36 -24.42 -18.61
C GLN A 93 -15.99 -24.08 -17.26
N MET A 94 -15.18 -23.87 -16.22
CA MET A 94 -15.65 -23.42 -14.91
C MET A 94 -16.30 -22.03 -15.00
N MET A 95 -15.67 -21.06 -15.65
CA MET A 95 -16.22 -19.71 -15.82
C MET A 95 -17.59 -19.76 -16.52
N HIS A 96 -17.68 -20.50 -17.62
CA HIS A 96 -18.95 -20.68 -18.33
C HIS A 96 -20.02 -21.34 -17.45
N PHE A 97 -19.65 -22.37 -16.68
CA PHE A 97 -20.57 -23.04 -15.75
C PHE A 97 -21.10 -22.07 -14.67
N LEU A 98 -20.26 -21.15 -14.21
CA LEU A 98 -20.62 -20.10 -13.24
C LEU A 98 -21.37 -18.91 -13.87
N GLY A 99 -21.65 -18.95 -15.18
CA GLY A 99 -22.36 -17.88 -15.91
C GLY A 99 -21.50 -16.66 -16.25
N LEU A 100 -20.17 -16.82 -16.25
CA LEU A 100 -19.21 -15.74 -16.48
C LEU A 100 -18.69 -15.75 -17.92
N SER A 101 -18.43 -14.55 -18.45
CA SER A 101 -17.87 -14.36 -19.80
C SER A 101 -16.34 -14.22 -19.82
N VAL A 102 -15.69 -14.18 -18.66
CA VAL A 102 -14.22 -14.13 -18.55
C VAL A 102 -13.62 -15.36 -19.20
N ARG A 103 -12.63 -15.17 -20.07
CA ARG A 103 -11.89 -16.26 -20.69
C ARG A 103 -10.40 -16.13 -20.46
N MET A 104 -9.77 -17.20 -20.01
CA MET A 104 -8.33 -17.37 -19.98
C MET A 104 -7.85 -17.81 -21.37
N LYS A 105 -6.85 -17.12 -21.91
CA LYS A 105 -6.32 -17.36 -23.26
C LYS A 105 -4.99 -18.09 -23.20
N GLU A 106 -3.90 -17.34 -23.10
CA GLU A 106 -2.54 -17.85 -23.18
C GLU A 106 -1.83 -17.68 -21.84
N PHE A 107 -0.99 -18.66 -21.50
CA PHE A 107 -0.05 -18.56 -20.40
C PHE A 107 1.24 -17.94 -20.91
N VAL A 108 1.64 -16.81 -20.34
CA VAL A 108 2.93 -16.19 -20.58
C VAL A 108 3.91 -16.79 -19.59
N ALA A 109 4.72 -17.71 -20.07
CA ALA A 109 5.79 -18.32 -19.30
C ALA A 109 7.04 -17.41 -19.32
N GLY A 110 7.72 -17.36 -18.18
CA GLY A 110 8.95 -16.63 -17.99
C GLY A 110 9.67 -17.14 -16.75
N GLU A 111 10.91 -16.72 -16.56
CA GLU A 111 11.73 -17.14 -15.42
C GLU A 111 12.04 -15.93 -14.54
N LYS A 112 12.19 -16.16 -13.24
CA LYS A 112 12.60 -15.12 -12.30
C LYS A 112 13.95 -14.55 -12.72
N GLY A 113 13.99 -13.23 -12.90
CA GLY A 113 15.18 -12.49 -13.35
C GLY A 113 15.28 -12.34 -14.87
N GLY A 114 14.39 -12.97 -15.63
CA GLY A 114 14.24 -12.77 -17.07
C GLY A 114 13.33 -11.58 -17.42
N ALA A 115 12.68 -11.68 -18.58
CA ALA A 115 11.67 -10.71 -19.00
C ALA A 115 10.53 -10.65 -17.99
N PHE A 116 10.04 -9.44 -17.72
CA PHE A 116 8.95 -9.22 -16.79
C PHE A 116 8.00 -8.16 -17.30
N ILE A 117 6.77 -8.19 -16.80
CA ILE A 117 5.81 -7.12 -16.91
C ILE A 117 5.58 -6.45 -15.56
N GLN A 118 5.24 -5.17 -15.58
CA GLN A 118 4.91 -4.39 -14.39
C GLN A 118 3.44 -4.02 -14.40
N LEU A 119 2.90 -3.73 -13.22
CA LEU A 119 1.61 -3.05 -13.12
C LEU A 119 1.68 -1.68 -13.78
N ALA A 120 0.57 -1.31 -14.42
CA ALA A 120 0.33 0.06 -14.82
C ALA A 120 0.29 0.97 -13.58
N ASP A 121 0.57 2.26 -13.80
CA ASP A 121 0.55 3.22 -12.71
C ASP A 121 -0.84 3.27 -12.08
N PRO A 122 -0.93 3.25 -10.74
CA PRO A 122 -2.20 3.21 -10.06
C PRO A 122 -2.99 4.50 -10.33
N ASP A 123 -4.20 4.37 -10.86
CA ASP A 123 -5.11 5.50 -10.95
C ASP A 123 -5.48 5.96 -9.54
N LEU A 124 -4.95 7.12 -9.12
CA LEU A 124 -5.19 7.69 -7.79
C LEU A 124 -6.67 8.04 -7.55
N ASN A 125 -7.48 8.11 -8.62
CA ASN A 125 -8.93 8.31 -8.50
C ASN A 125 -9.67 6.99 -8.26
N ASN A 126 -9.04 5.84 -8.50
CA ASN A 126 -9.64 4.54 -8.24
C ASN A 126 -9.84 4.38 -6.71
N PRO A 127 -11.06 4.07 -6.25
CA PRO A 127 -11.33 3.83 -4.83
C PRO A 127 -10.45 2.76 -4.20
N LEU A 128 -9.85 1.84 -4.97
CA LEU A 128 -8.89 0.85 -4.48
C LEU A 128 -7.60 1.50 -3.96
N PHE A 129 -7.19 2.62 -4.54
CA PHE A 129 -5.93 3.31 -4.21
C PHE A 129 -6.10 4.53 -3.31
N SER A 130 -7.35 4.94 -3.05
CA SER A 130 -7.65 6.10 -2.20
C SER A 130 -7.03 5.97 -0.80
N GLY A 131 -6.13 6.88 -0.47
CA GLY A 131 -5.42 6.92 0.83
C GLY A 131 -4.24 5.96 0.96
N LEU A 132 -3.91 5.16 -0.06
CA LEU A 132 -2.72 4.29 -0.05
C LEU A 132 -1.44 5.03 -0.43
N PHE A 133 -1.57 6.12 -1.21
CA PHE A 133 -0.42 6.89 -1.70
C PHE A 133 -0.40 8.29 -1.11
N ARG A 134 0.76 8.73 -0.63
CA ARG A 134 1.04 10.16 -0.42
C ARG A 134 1.22 10.80 -1.81
N ARG A 135 0.71 12.02 -2.01
CA ARG A 135 0.64 12.70 -3.32
C ARG A 135 1.97 12.87 -4.07
N ASN A 136 3.12 12.55 -3.47
CA ASN A 136 4.46 12.69 -4.05
C ASN A 136 5.33 11.43 -3.90
N ALA A 137 4.76 10.22 -3.84
CA ALA A 137 5.56 8.99 -3.79
C ALA A 137 6.17 8.71 -5.18
N THR A 138 7.30 9.35 -5.48
CA THR A 138 8.12 9.11 -6.69
C THR A 138 8.79 7.72 -6.69
N ASP A 139 8.86 7.05 -5.53
CA ASP A 139 9.53 5.76 -5.36
C ASP A 139 8.55 4.58 -5.21
N LEU A 140 7.47 4.57 -5.97
CA LEU A 140 6.62 3.39 -6.06
C LEU A 140 7.33 2.29 -6.83
N THR A 141 8.01 1.40 -6.09
CA THR A 141 8.58 0.19 -6.67
C THR A 141 7.44 -0.65 -7.25
N THR A 142 7.29 -0.62 -8.57
CA THR A 142 6.26 -1.39 -9.27
C THR A 142 6.63 -2.86 -9.26
N PRO A 143 5.70 -3.75 -8.85
CA PRO A 143 5.96 -5.18 -8.81
C PRO A 143 6.23 -5.71 -10.21
N ARG A 144 7.11 -6.71 -10.27
CA ARG A 144 7.48 -7.43 -11.49
C ARG A 144 6.78 -8.78 -11.51
N PHE A 145 6.27 -9.15 -12.68
CA PHE A 145 5.60 -10.41 -12.94
C PHE A 145 6.33 -11.10 -14.10
N TYR A 146 6.82 -12.29 -13.83
CA TYR A 146 7.55 -13.13 -14.78
C TYR A 146 6.60 -14.12 -15.47
N GLN A 147 5.55 -14.55 -14.78
CA GLN A 147 4.56 -15.49 -15.26
C GLN A 147 3.15 -14.97 -15.01
N TYR A 148 2.29 -15.04 -16.01
CA TYR A 148 0.88 -14.66 -15.87
C TYR A 148 0.02 -15.24 -16.99
N PHE A 149 -1.28 -15.33 -16.74
CA PHE A 149 -2.30 -15.69 -17.71
C PHE A 149 -2.92 -14.44 -18.32
N LYS A 150 -3.11 -14.43 -19.63
CA LYS A 150 -3.91 -13.39 -20.29
C LYS A 150 -5.39 -13.72 -20.20
N PHE A 151 -6.18 -12.71 -19.86
CA PHE A 151 -7.63 -12.79 -19.87
C PHE A 151 -8.25 -11.94 -20.97
N ILE A 152 -9.37 -12.43 -21.48
CA ILE A 152 -10.31 -11.68 -22.30
C ILE A 152 -11.51 -11.38 -21.42
N THR A 153 -11.84 -10.10 -21.31
CA THR A 153 -12.96 -9.60 -20.52
C THR A 153 -14.24 -9.55 -21.34
N GLY A 154 -15.36 -9.93 -20.73
CA GLY A 154 -16.70 -9.63 -21.23
C GLY A 154 -17.07 -8.16 -21.03
N LYS A 155 -18.23 -7.75 -21.57
CA LYS A 155 -18.70 -6.35 -21.50
C LYS A 155 -19.01 -5.87 -20.07
N GLU A 156 -19.38 -6.78 -19.19
CA GLU A 156 -19.76 -6.47 -17.80
C GLU A 156 -18.61 -6.65 -16.80
N ASP A 157 -17.46 -7.15 -17.26
CA ASP A 157 -16.30 -7.39 -16.42
C ASP A 157 -15.51 -6.09 -16.23
N GLN A 158 -15.05 -5.84 -15.01
CA GLN A 158 -14.30 -4.66 -14.66
C GLN A 158 -12.84 -5.03 -14.35
N SER A 159 -11.90 -4.44 -15.09
CA SER A 159 -10.48 -4.50 -14.74
C SER A 159 -10.19 -3.54 -13.58
N LEU A 160 -9.79 -4.08 -12.43
CA LEU A 160 -9.44 -3.28 -11.25
C LEU A 160 -7.98 -2.85 -11.26
N LEU A 161 -7.10 -3.73 -11.73
CA LEU A 161 -5.67 -3.50 -11.89
C LEU A 161 -5.25 -3.96 -13.28
N LEU A 162 -4.37 -3.20 -13.91
CA LEU A 162 -3.85 -3.47 -15.25
C LEU A 162 -2.33 -3.62 -15.19
N PHE A 163 -1.79 -4.40 -16.11
CA PHE A 163 -0.39 -4.37 -16.48
C PHE A 163 -0.10 -3.20 -17.43
N LYS A 164 1.17 -2.82 -17.59
CA LYS A 164 1.59 -1.73 -18.50
C LYS A 164 1.22 -1.95 -19.98
N ASN A 165 0.98 -3.20 -20.38
CA ASN A 165 0.52 -3.54 -21.73
C ASN A 165 -1.01 -3.55 -21.87
N ASN A 166 -1.74 -3.06 -20.86
CA ASN A 166 -3.20 -3.07 -20.73
C ASN A 166 -3.84 -4.46 -20.55
N ASP A 167 -3.06 -5.54 -20.41
CA ASP A 167 -3.62 -6.81 -19.96
C ASP A 167 -4.14 -6.64 -18.52
N PRO A 168 -5.29 -7.21 -18.17
CA PRO A 168 -5.78 -7.14 -16.80
C PRO A 168 -4.90 -7.98 -15.87
N PHE A 169 -4.63 -7.44 -14.68
CA PHE A 169 -4.01 -8.17 -13.57
C PHE A 169 -5.06 -8.67 -12.57
N VAL A 170 -6.03 -7.82 -12.22
CA VAL A 170 -7.17 -8.20 -11.36
C VAL A 170 -8.45 -7.84 -12.07
N LEU A 171 -9.24 -8.86 -12.37
CA LEU A 171 -10.59 -8.73 -12.93
C LEU A 171 -11.63 -8.91 -11.84
N LYS A 172 -12.70 -8.14 -11.95
CA LYS A 172 -13.94 -8.29 -11.19
C LYS A 172 -15.04 -8.64 -12.17
N ALA A 173 -15.57 -9.85 -12.07
CA ALA A 173 -16.65 -10.35 -12.93
C ALA A 173 -17.90 -10.61 -12.07
N LYS A 174 -19.04 -10.05 -12.48
CA LYS A 174 -20.30 -10.23 -11.75
C LYS A 174 -20.93 -11.56 -12.14
N ALA A 175 -21.21 -12.41 -11.15
CA ALA A 175 -21.83 -13.72 -11.35
C ALA A 175 -23.17 -13.78 -10.61
N GLU A 176 -24.26 -13.53 -11.33
CA GLU A 176 -25.61 -13.42 -10.75
C GLU A 176 -25.63 -12.36 -9.63
N SER A 177 -25.89 -12.76 -8.38
CA SER A 177 -25.85 -11.88 -7.21
C SER A 177 -24.44 -11.70 -6.63
N GLY A 178 -23.48 -12.58 -6.96
CA GLY A 178 -22.13 -12.61 -6.40
C GLY A 178 -21.08 -12.00 -7.32
N THR A 179 -19.82 -12.13 -6.91
CA THR A 179 -18.68 -11.60 -7.67
C THR A 179 -17.52 -12.60 -7.69
N VAL A 180 -16.88 -12.75 -8.84
CA VAL A 180 -15.62 -13.49 -8.98
C VAL A 180 -14.48 -12.51 -9.28
N PHE A 181 -13.41 -12.62 -8.50
CA PHE A 181 -12.17 -11.88 -8.71
C PHE A 181 -11.13 -12.83 -9.32
N CYS A 182 -10.62 -12.51 -10.50
CA CYS A 182 -9.60 -13.30 -11.17
C CYS A 182 -8.27 -12.56 -11.17
N PHE A 183 -7.24 -13.16 -10.58
CA PHE A 183 -5.87 -12.71 -10.66
C PHE A 183 -5.20 -13.35 -11.86
N SER A 184 -4.32 -12.60 -12.52
CA SER A 184 -3.59 -13.11 -13.69
C SER A 184 -2.32 -13.84 -13.32
N SER A 185 -1.84 -13.77 -12.09
CA SER A 185 -0.59 -14.41 -11.67
C SER A 185 -0.75 -15.05 -10.30
N TYR A 186 -0.11 -16.19 -10.11
CA TYR A 186 0.01 -16.84 -8.80
C TYR A 186 0.98 -16.05 -7.92
N ILE A 187 0.71 -15.99 -6.61
CA ILE A 187 1.58 -15.29 -5.67
C ILE A 187 2.66 -16.25 -5.18
N ASP A 188 3.71 -16.35 -5.98
CA ASP A 188 4.90 -17.11 -5.67
C ASP A 188 6.16 -16.42 -6.21
N ASP A 189 7.30 -16.69 -5.60
CA ASP A 189 8.59 -16.10 -5.95
C ASP A 189 9.02 -16.38 -7.39
N GLN A 190 8.59 -17.51 -7.98
CA GLN A 190 8.84 -17.82 -9.39
C GLN A 190 7.98 -16.97 -10.35
N TRP A 191 6.81 -16.53 -9.89
CA TRP A 191 5.81 -15.85 -10.72
C TRP A 191 5.91 -14.34 -10.61
N THR A 192 6.19 -13.81 -9.42
CA THR A 192 6.17 -12.37 -9.16
C THR A 192 7.00 -12.00 -7.93
N ASP A 193 7.46 -10.74 -7.88
CA ASP A 193 8.00 -10.14 -6.66
C ASP A 193 6.97 -9.29 -5.89
N PHE A 194 5.69 -9.38 -6.27
CA PHE A 194 4.62 -8.55 -5.73
C PHE A 194 4.52 -8.62 -4.21
N HIS A 195 4.67 -9.80 -3.62
CA HIS A 195 4.62 -10.00 -2.17
C HIS A 195 5.73 -9.29 -1.39
N TYR A 196 6.83 -8.89 -2.03
CA TYR A 196 7.87 -8.08 -1.41
C TYR A 196 7.61 -6.57 -1.51
N ARG A 197 6.58 -6.15 -2.26
CA ARG A 197 6.26 -4.74 -2.46
C ARG A 197 5.28 -4.27 -1.39
N GLY A 198 5.47 -3.06 -0.88
CA GLY A 198 4.59 -2.45 0.12
C GLY A 198 3.13 -2.31 -0.32
N LEU A 199 2.85 -2.44 -1.62
CA LEU A 199 1.51 -2.42 -2.19
C LEU A 199 0.70 -3.70 -2.00
N PHE A 200 1.34 -4.85 -1.78
CA PHE A 200 0.66 -6.14 -1.80
C PHE A 200 -0.40 -6.28 -0.70
N LEU A 201 -0.01 -6.08 0.55
CA LEU A 201 -0.89 -6.28 1.69
C LEU A 201 -2.08 -5.30 1.71
N PRO A 202 -1.89 -3.98 1.47
CA PRO A 202 -3.01 -3.04 1.43
C PRO A 202 -3.98 -3.32 0.27
N VAL A 203 -3.46 -3.66 -0.91
CA VAL A 203 -4.30 -4.01 -2.07
C VAL A 203 -5.10 -5.27 -1.80
N LEU A 204 -4.46 -6.33 -1.30
CA LEU A 204 -5.10 -7.61 -1.02
C LEU A 204 -6.20 -7.46 0.05
N SER A 205 -5.90 -6.76 1.14
CA SER A 205 -6.87 -6.45 2.20
C SER A 205 -8.10 -5.73 1.63
N ARG A 206 -7.87 -4.69 0.83
CA ARG A 206 -8.95 -3.88 0.28
C ARG A 206 -9.80 -4.65 -0.74
N LEU A 207 -9.17 -5.52 -1.52
CA LEU A 207 -9.88 -6.43 -2.42
C LEU A 207 -10.76 -7.40 -1.63
N PHE A 208 -10.28 -7.98 -0.52
CA PHE A 208 -11.12 -8.83 0.34
C PHE A 208 -12.32 -8.06 0.90
N TYR A 209 -12.12 -6.85 1.43
CA TYR A 209 -13.25 -6.04 1.90
C TYR A 209 -14.22 -5.66 0.77
N LEU A 210 -13.72 -5.39 -0.44
CA LEU A 210 -14.55 -5.15 -1.62
C LEU A 210 -15.40 -6.40 -1.96
N GLY A 211 -14.78 -7.58 -1.92
CA GLY A 211 -15.45 -8.86 -2.16
C GLY A 211 -16.50 -9.20 -1.11
N ALA A 212 -16.20 -9.03 0.17
CA ALA A 212 -17.15 -9.31 1.25
C ALA A 212 -18.32 -8.30 1.29
N ALA A 213 -18.09 -7.06 0.87
CA ALA A 213 -19.15 -6.06 0.78
C ALA A 213 -19.97 -6.17 -0.52
N ASN A 214 -19.51 -6.97 -1.50
CA ASN A 214 -20.11 -7.15 -2.82
C ASN A 214 -20.56 -5.83 -3.48
N THR A 215 -19.78 -4.77 -3.27
CA THR A 215 -20.11 -3.41 -3.72
C THR A 215 -19.03 -2.88 -4.64
N THR A 216 -19.33 -1.84 -5.41
CA THR A 216 -18.38 -1.13 -6.29
C THR A 216 -17.60 -0.05 -5.55
N LEU A 217 -18.04 0.34 -4.35
CA LEU A 217 -17.42 1.39 -3.57
C LEU A 217 -16.90 0.81 -2.26
N ILE A 218 -15.57 0.68 -2.14
CA ILE A 218 -14.96 0.72 -0.80
C ILE A 218 -15.49 2.01 -0.19
N GLN A 219 -16.33 1.88 0.85
CA GLN A 219 -16.91 3.04 1.50
C GLN A 219 -15.78 3.78 2.22
N THR A 220 -15.06 4.62 1.48
CA THR A 220 -14.30 5.71 2.06
C THR A 220 -15.30 6.49 2.91
N GLY A 221 -14.96 6.75 4.16
CA GLY A 221 -15.92 7.27 5.13
C GLY A 221 -16.67 8.49 4.60
N ILE A 222 -17.94 8.60 4.99
CA ILE A 222 -18.81 9.69 4.58
C ILE A 222 -18.25 10.98 5.20
N PRO A 223 -17.98 12.04 4.43
CA PRO A 223 -17.65 13.30 5.04
C PRO A 223 -18.82 13.79 5.91
N VAL A 224 -18.50 14.40 7.06
CA VAL A 224 -19.48 15.14 7.88
C VAL A 224 -20.30 16.09 6.99
N ASN A 225 -21.58 16.21 7.28
CA ASN A 225 -22.59 17.00 6.58
C ASN A 225 -22.91 16.57 5.15
N ARG A 226 -22.82 15.28 4.83
CA ARG A 226 -23.34 14.73 3.55
C ARG A 226 -24.34 13.62 3.76
N TYR A 227 -25.35 13.60 2.89
CA TYR A 227 -26.25 12.47 2.74
C TYR A 227 -25.55 11.34 2.00
N LYS A 228 -25.91 10.10 2.31
CA LYS A 228 -25.49 8.93 1.55
C LYS A 228 -26.65 7.96 1.41
N ARG A 229 -26.77 7.38 0.22
CA ARG A 229 -27.64 6.22 -0.01
C ARG A 229 -26.83 4.95 0.25
N ILE A 230 -27.31 4.12 1.17
CA ILE A 230 -26.75 2.78 1.39
C ILE A 230 -27.78 1.77 0.91
N THR A 231 -27.30 0.78 0.17
CA THR A 231 -28.10 -0.34 -0.29
C THR A 231 -27.75 -1.59 0.52
N LEU A 232 -28.76 -2.28 1.03
CA LEU A 232 -28.61 -3.59 1.67
C LEU A 232 -29.38 -4.65 0.86
N PRO A 233 -28.81 -5.87 0.69
CA PRO A 233 -29.55 -6.99 0.14
C PRO A 233 -30.70 -7.37 1.08
N GLN A 234 -31.86 -7.65 0.53
CA GLN A 234 -33.06 -8.00 1.30
C GLN A 234 -32.86 -9.37 1.98
N GLY A 235 -32.54 -9.36 3.27
CA GLY A 235 -32.26 -10.58 4.05
C GLY A 235 -32.79 -10.56 5.49
N ALA A 236 -33.51 -9.51 5.90
CA ALA A 236 -34.13 -9.42 7.22
C ALA A 236 -35.61 -9.06 7.06
N GLU A 237 -36.50 -9.95 7.46
CA GLU A 237 -37.95 -9.75 7.50
C GLU A 237 -38.41 -8.72 8.56
N GLN A 238 -37.55 -7.76 8.95
CA GLN A 238 -37.86 -6.79 9.98
C GLN A 238 -37.87 -5.36 9.43
N ASN A 239 -39.06 -4.75 9.49
CA ASN A 239 -39.35 -3.39 9.06
C ASN A 239 -38.73 -2.28 9.93
N ASN A 240 -37.88 -2.63 10.90
CA ASN A 240 -37.36 -1.67 11.88
C ASN A 240 -35.84 -1.53 11.74
N TYR A 241 -35.42 -0.50 11.00
CA TYR A 241 -34.02 -0.14 10.87
C TYR A 241 -33.68 1.04 11.79
N THR A 242 -32.65 0.88 12.62
CA THR A 242 -32.23 1.91 13.58
C THR A 242 -30.77 2.26 13.34
N LEU A 243 -30.49 3.54 13.12
CA LEU A 243 -29.14 4.06 13.02
C LEU A 243 -28.71 4.61 14.39
N ARG A 244 -27.67 4.03 14.98
CA ARG A 244 -27.06 4.51 16.22
C ARG A 244 -25.79 5.30 15.91
N SER A 245 -25.72 6.53 16.39
CA SER A 245 -24.58 7.42 16.24
C SER A 245 -23.44 7.08 17.23
N PRO A 246 -22.24 7.66 17.05
CA PRO A 246 -21.09 7.47 17.95
C PRO A 246 -21.37 7.91 19.40
N ASP A 247 -22.24 8.90 19.58
CA ASP A 247 -22.75 9.43 20.84
C ASP A 247 -23.99 8.67 21.37
N ASN A 248 -24.30 7.51 20.79
CA ASN A 248 -25.42 6.62 21.15
C ASN A 248 -26.83 7.21 20.93
N GLU A 249 -27.00 8.27 20.16
CA GLU A 249 -28.32 8.69 19.69
C GLU A 249 -28.86 7.69 18.65
N GLU A 250 -30.15 7.37 18.73
CA GLU A 250 -30.81 6.44 17.82
C GLU A 250 -31.78 7.17 16.89
N THR A 251 -31.66 6.91 15.60
CA THR A 251 -32.56 7.45 14.57
C THR A 251 -33.23 6.30 13.82
N TYR A 252 -34.56 6.30 13.77
CA TYR A 252 -35.31 5.33 12.97
C TYR A 252 -35.23 5.68 11.49
N LEU A 253 -34.97 4.68 10.66
CA LEU A 253 -34.87 4.82 9.22
C LEU A 253 -35.95 4.00 8.52
N ASN A 254 -36.64 4.65 7.58
CA ASN A 254 -37.56 3.98 6.67
C ASN A 254 -36.84 3.64 5.37
N PRO A 255 -36.77 2.36 4.95
CA PRO A 255 -36.16 1.98 3.69
C PRO A 255 -37.02 2.40 2.49
N GLU A 256 -36.39 2.92 1.45
CA GLU A 256 -36.94 3.00 0.09
C GLU A 256 -36.69 1.64 -0.60
N ILE A 257 -37.77 0.91 -0.91
CA ILE A 257 -37.70 -0.40 -1.57
C ILE A 257 -37.58 -0.19 -3.08
N SER A 258 -36.54 -0.76 -3.70
CA SER A 258 -36.36 -0.76 -5.16
C SER A 258 -35.96 -2.17 -5.61
N GLY A 259 -36.94 -3.00 -6.01
CA GLY A 259 -36.70 -4.40 -6.37
C GLY A 259 -36.34 -5.25 -5.14
N GLN A 260 -35.21 -5.98 -5.21
CA GLN A 260 -34.64 -6.80 -4.11
C GLN A 260 -33.67 -6.03 -3.20
N GLU A 261 -33.59 -4.71 -3.37
CA GLU A 261 -32.63 -3.85 -2.68
C GLU A 261 -33.35 -2.86 -1.76
N LEU A 262 -32.89 -2.77 -0.52
CA LEU A 262 -33.34 -1.77 0.45
C LEU A 262 -32.38 -0.59 0.41
N SER A 263 -32.90 0.60 0.11
CA SER A 263 -32.09 1.81 0.07
C SER A 263 -32.45 2.78 1.20
N PHE A 264 -31.44 3.26 1.92
CA PHE A 264 -31.62 4.18 3.04
C PHE A 264 -31.08 5.54 2.67
N LYS A 265 -31.90 6.60 2.79
CA LYS A 265 -31.44 7.97 2.69
C LYS A 265 -30.99 8.44 4.08
N LEU A 266 -29.68 8.42 4.30
CA LEU A 266 -29.09 8.88 5.55
C LEU A 266 -29.06 10.40 5.57
N SER A 267 -29.57 10.99 6.66
CA SER A 267 -29.52 12.42 6.92
C SER A 267 -28.07 12.89 7.10
N SER A 268 -27.87 14.20 6.99
CA SER A 268 -26.59 14.86 7.18
C SER A 268 -25.96 14.47 8.52
N PHE A 269 -24.81 13.79 8.50
CA PHE A 269 -24.08 13.42 9.71
C PHE A 269 -23.40 14.64 10.32
N SER A 270 -23.78 15.06 11.52
CA SER A 270 -23.19 16.20 12.23
C SER A 270 -21.93 15.83 13.03
N THR A 271 -21.83 14.58 13.48
CA THR A 271 -20.72 14.09 14.30
C THR A 271 -19.82 13.11 13.51
N PRO A 272 -18.49 13.23 13.60
CA PRO A 272 -17.59 12.22 13.08
C PRO A 272 -17.57 10.97 13.98
N GLY A 273 -17.35 9.80 13.39
CA GLY A 273 -17.25 8.53 14.09
C GLY A 273 -17.92 7.38 13.34
N ILE A 274 -18.04 6.23 13.99
CA ILE A 274 -18.63 5.02 13.39
C ILE A 274 -20.11 4.92 13.77
N PHE A 275 -20.99 5.12 12.79
CA PHE A 275 -22.42 4.90 12.94
C PHE A 275 -22.75 3.41 12.74
N ARG A 276 -23.64 2.88 13.57
CA ARG A 276 -24.06 1.47 13.60
C ARG A 276 -25.50 1.36 13.11
N LEU A 277 -25.72 0.67 11.99
CA LEU A 277 -27.06 0.39 11.48
C LEU A 277 -27.51 -0.97 11.98
N PHE A 278 -28.65 -1.01 12.66
CA PHE A 278 -29.29 -2.22 13.17
C PHE A 278 -30.54 -2.56 12.37
N ALA A 279 -30.74 -3.85 12.09
CA ALA A 279 -32.01 -4.41 11.64
C ALA A 279 -32.59 -5.20 12.82
N GLY A 280 -33.55 -4.60 13.52
CA GLY A 280 -34.01 -5.11 14.81
C GLY A 280 -32.88 -5.20 15.84
N LYS A 281 -32.47 -6.42 16.20
CA LYS A 281 -31.39 -6.67 17.18
C LYS A 281 -30.03 -6.95 16.54
N GLU A 282 -29.97 -7.17 15.23
CA GLU A 282 -28.72 -7.53 14.54
C GLU A 282 -28.03 -6.29 13.95
N LEU A 283 -26.70 -6.25 14.06
CA LEU A 283 -25.89 -5.21 13.45
C LEU A 283 -25.78 -5.47 11.94
N ALA A 284 -26.49 -4.66 11.14
CA ALA A 284 -26.53 -4.78 9.69
C ALA A 284 -25.33 -4.10 9.00
N ALA A 285 -24.91 -2.91 9.46
CA ALA A 285 -23.79 -2.20 8.84
C ALA A 285 -23.05 -1.25 9.79
N LEU A 286 -21.78 -0.99 9.47
CA LEU A 286 -20.97 0.06 10.08
C LEU A 286 -20.68 1.13 9.03
N ILE A 287 -20.89 2.39 9.40
CA ILE A 287 -20.83 3.54 8.52
C ILE A 287 -19.82 4.53 9.11
N PRO A 288 -18.57 4.56 8.62
CA PRO A 288 -17.59 5.51 9.09
C PRO A 288 -17.91 6.90 8.53
N VAL A 289 -18.01 7.90 9.41
CA VAL A 289 -18.17 9.31 9.08
C VAL A 289 -16.90 10.05 9.50
N ASN A 290 -16.22 10.66 8.53
CA ASN A 290 -14.92 11.30 8.74
C ASN A 290 -15.02 12.81 8.57
N VAL A 291 -14.25 13.56 9.37
CA VAL A 291 -14.05 14.99 9.13
C VAL A 291 -13.27 15.16 7.84
N LYS A 292 -13.69 16.10 6.99
CA LYS A 292 -13.00 16.39 5.73
C LYS A 292 -11.60 16.92 6.05
N THR A 293 -10.56 16.15 5.75
CA THR A 293 -9.15 16.44 6.09
C THR A 293 -8.55 17.65 5.36
N LYS A 294 -9.34 18.40 4.59
CA LYS A 294 -8.84 19.53 3.77
C LYS A 294 -8.28 20.68 4.64
N SER A 295 -8.62 20.71 5.92
CA SER A 295 -8.28 21.79 6.86
C SER A 295 -7.00 21.56 7.68
N LEU A 296 -6.35 20.39 7.58
CA LEU A 296 -5.13 20.07 8.34
C LEU A 296 -3.83 20.39 7.58
N PHE A 297 -3.92 20.77 6.31
CA PHE A 297 -2.80 21.37 5.61
C PHE A 297 -2.83 22.86 5.91
N SER A 298 -2.11 23.27 6.94
CA SER A 298 -1.60 24.63 6.96
C SER A 298 -0.91 24.84 5.62
N PRO A 299 -1.18 25.95 4.88
CA PRO A 299 -0.32 26.29 3.76
C PRO A 299 1.13 26.26 4.25
N PRO A 300 2.09 25.81 3.41
CA PRO A 300 3.50 25.85 3.79
C PRO A 300 3.76 27.24 4.32
N VAL A 301 4.19 27.30 5.59
CA VAL A 301 4.37 28.59 6.24
C VAL A 301 5.42 29.34 5.42
N ASP A 302 5.12 30.58 5.07
CA ASP A 302 6.03 31.44 4.35
C ASP A 302 7.21 31.75 5.29
N LEU A 303 8.30 30.98 5.14
CA LEU A 303 9.41 30.96 6.09
C LEU A 303 10.18 32.29 6.12
N GLN A 304 10.08 33.08 5.05
CA GLN A 304 10.57 34.46 5.04
C GLN A 304 9.77 35.36 5.99
N LYS A 305 8.45 35.12 6.11
CA LYS A 305 7.61 35.80 7.12
C LYS A 305 7.87 35.29 8.52
N LEU A 306 8.28 34.04 8.68
CA LEU A 306 8.57 33.47 10.00
C LEU A 306 9.91 33.98 10.57
N SER A 307 10.96 34.02 9.74
CA SER A 307 12.28 34.56 10.13
C SER A 307 12.23 36.06 10.45
N SER A 308 11.42 36.83 9.73
CA SER A 308 11.20 38.25 10.02
C SER A 308 10.34 38.50 11.27
N ALA A 309 9.46 37.56 11.64
CA ALA A 309 8.64 37.65 12.85
C ALA A 309 9.40 37.24 14.13
N TYR A 310 10.42 36.39 14.01
CA TYR A 310 11.19 35.86 15.15
C TYR A 310 12.70 35.91 14.86
N PRO A 311 13.33 37.10 14.93
CA PRO A 311 14.75 37.28 14.61
C PRO A 311 15.71 36.60 15.60
N GLU A 312 15.20 36.13 16.73
CA GLU A 312 15.96 35.42 17.77
C GLU A 312 15.92 33.88 17.63
N VAL A 313 15.26 33.36 16.59
CA VAL A 313 15.18 31.91 16.33
C VAL A 313 15.94 31.58 15.05
N ASP A 314 17.04 30.83 15.19
CA ASP A 314 17.77 30.27 14.05
C ASP A 314 16.99 29.09 13.47
N ILE A 315 16.52 29.24 12.23
CA ILE A 315 15.77 28.21 11.49
C ILE A 315 16.73 27.52 10.51
N TYR A 316 17.04 26.25 10.77
CA TYR A 316 17.90 25.43 9.91
C TYR A 316 17.07 24.55 8.96
N PHE A 317 17.51 24.46 7.70
CA PHE A 317 16.79 23.76 6.64
C PHE A 317 17.35 22.35 6.40
N GLU A 318 16.44 21.39 6.26
CA GLU A 318 16.73 20.02 5.82
C GLU A 318 16.87 20.00 4.29
N ALA A 319 18.03 20.44 3.79
CA ALA A 319 18.55 20.15 2.45
C ALA A 319 19.97 20.72 2.32
N ASP A 320 20.89 20.27 3.17
CA ASP A 320 22.32 20.02 2.88
C ASP A 320 23.02 19.75 4.23
N ASP A 321 23.63 18.57 4.32
CA ASP A 321 24.59 18.12 5.34
C ASP A 321 24.37 18.54 6.82
N PHE A 322 23.23 18.13 7.39
CA PHE A 322 22.83 18.38 8.79
C PHE A 322 23.85 17.91 9.85
N GLY A 323 24.79 17.04 9.49
CA GLY A 323 25.79 16.49 10.41
C GLY A 323 26.94 17.46 10.71
N THR A 324 27.40 18.23 9.72
CA THR A 324 28.61 19.04 9.84
C THR A 324 28.36 20.34 10.61
N ASP A 325 27.21 20.98 10.44
CA ASP A 325 26.88 22.24 11.12
C ASP A 325 26.58 22.06 12.62
N ILE A 326 25.96 20.96 13.02
CA ILE A 326 25.75 20.65 14.45
C ILE A 326 27.08 20.29 15.12
N LEU A 327 27.98 19.59 14.43
CA LEU A 327 29.32 19.30 14.96
C LEU A 327 30.14 20.59 15.10
N ASN A 328 30.08 21.50 14.14
CA ASN A 328 30.75 22.80 14.21
C ASN A 328 30.18 23.68 15.35
N SER A 329 28.87 23.62 15.59
CA SER A 329 28.22 24.38 16.66
C SER A 329 28.47 23.77 18.05
N ARG A 330 28.60 22.44 18.16
CA ARG A 330 28.80 21.73 19.44
C ARG A 330 30.28 21.58 19.83
N TYR A 331 31.20 21.45 18.86
CA TYR A 331 32.62 21.21 19.10
C TYR A 331 33.53 22.36 18.66
N GLY A 332 32.98 23.41 18.02
CA GLY A 332 33.75 24.51 17.45
C GLY A 332 34.43 24.13 16.12
N SER A 333 34.84 25.14 15.35
CA SER A 333 35.53 24.91 14.07
C SER A 333 36.97 24.40 14.28
N GLU A 334 37.41 23.49 13.41
CA GLU A 334 38.76 22.91 13.45
C GLU A 334 39.86 23.92 13.07
N LEU A 335 40.28 24.79 14.00
CA LEU A 335 41.34 25.78 13.79
C LEU A 335 42.76 25.18 13.72
N TRP A 336 42.93 23.88 13.96
CA TRP A 336 44.27 23.26 13.97
C TRP A 336 44.93 23.31 12.58
N LYS A 337 44.13 23.20 11.50
CA LYS A 337 44.63 23.30 10.12
C LYS A 337 45.14 24.70 9.81
N THR A 338 44.41 25.73 10.23
CA THR A 338 44.84 27.14 10.07
C THR A 338 46.03 27.45 10.96
N ALA A 339 46.08 26.93 12.19
CA ALA A 339 47.22 27.08 13.09
C ALA A 339 48.51 26.44 12.53
N ILE A 340 48.43 25.24 11.94
CA ILE A 340 49.59 24.60 11.29
C ILE A 340 50.07 25.44 10.12
N LEU A 341 49.16 25.92 9.27
CA LEU A 341 49.53 26.71 8.09
C LEU A 341 50.21 28.02 8.50
N LEU A 342 49.72 28.66 9.56
CA LEU A 342 50.31 29.87 10.13
C LEU A 342 51.68 29.58 10.79
N THR A 343 51.85 28.41 11.41
CA THR A 343 53.14 27.97 11.97
C THR A 343 54.17 27.73 10.87
N ILE A 344 53.78 27.07 9.76
CA ILE A 344 54.65 26.87 8.60
C ILE A 344 55.06 28.22 8.00
N LEU A 345 54.12 29.15 7.88
CA LEU A 345 54.41 30.51 7.40
C LEU A 345 55.42 31.23 8.30
N LEU A 346 55.27 31.13 9.62
CA LEU A 346 56.21 31.70 10.59
C LEU A 346 57.60 31.06 10.49
N LEU A 347 57.68 29.74 10.32
CA LEU A 347 58.96 29.04 10.11
C LEU A 347 59.67 29.50 8.84
N ILE A 348 58.93 29.70 7.74
CA ILE A 348 59.51 30.21 6.49
C ILE A 348 60.03 31.64 6.69
N LEU A 349 59.26 32.48 7.40
CA LEU A 349 59.70 33.83 7.74
C LEU A 349 60.93 33.81 8.65
N GLU A 350 60.99 32.92 9.62
CA GLU A 350 62.14 32.75 10.51
C GLU A 350 63.39 32.38 9.70
N ILE A 351 63.31 31.38 8.81
CA ILE A 351 64.43 30.99 7.94
C ILE A 351 64.86 32.18 7.06
N PHE A 352 63.90 32.94 6.53
CA PHE A 352 64.20 34.13 5.74
C PHE A 352 64.93 35.20 6.56
N PHE A 353 64.51 35.45 7.80
CA PHE A 353 65.16 36.38 8.71
C PHE A 353 66.55 35.89 9.12
N ILE A 354 66.70 34.63 9.53
CA ILE A 354 68.00 34.02 9.90
C ILE A 354 69.00 34.20 8.77
N LYS A 355 68.63 33.84 7.53
CA LYS A 355 69.49 33.99 6.35
C LYS A 355 69.89 35.44 6.10
N LYS A 356 69.01 36.41 6.38
CA LYS A 356 69.31 37.85 6.28
C LYS A 356 70.23 38.35 7.39
N THR A 357 70.17 37.78 8.60
CA THR A 357 71.06 38.10 9.72
C THR A 357 72.44 37.42 9.62
N GLU A 358 72.53 36.19 9.14
CA GLU A 358 73.83 35.52 8.91
C GLU A 358 74.66 36.23 7.83
N GLY A 359 73.99 36.81 6.81
CA GLY A 359 74.63 37.69 5.84
C GLY A 359 75.21 38.99 6.44
N LYS A 360 74.86 39.35 7.68
CA LYS A 360 75.45 40.49 8.43
C LYS A 360 76.44 40.06 9.51
N ALA A 361 76.35 38.85 10.05
CA ALA A 361 77.30 38.32 11.03
C ALA A 361 78.66 37.95 10.42
N GLY A 362 78.69 37.56 9.12
CA GLY A 362 79.94 37.29 8.39
C GLY A 362 80.82 38.52 8.11
N VAL A 363 80.32 39.74 8.31
CA VAL A 363 81.07 40.98 8.02
C VAL A 363 81.83 41.52 9.24
N TYR A 364 81.53 41.06 10.46
CA TYR A 364 82.20 41.54 11.67
C TYR A 364 83.34 40.66 12.19
N LEU A 365 83.46 39.41 11.73
CA LEU A 365 84.56 38.51 12.11
C LEU A 365 85.79 38.59 11.19
N ASP A 366 85.69 39.25 10.03
CA ASP A 366 86.79 39.35 9.05
C ASP A 366 87.71 40.57 9.29
N ASN A 367 87.29 41.53 10.13
CA ASN A 367 88.03 42.76 10.41
C ASN A 367 88.89 42.74 11.69
N THR A 368 88.99 41.60 12.39
CA THR A 368 89.79 41.50 13.64
C THR A 368 91.10 40.73 13.49
N MET A 369 91.43 40.19 12.30
CA MET A 369 92.67 39.42 12.06
C MET A 369 93.75 40.19 11.26
N LEU A 370 93.60 41.50 11.06
CA LEU A 370 94.57 42.37 10.39
C LEU A 370 95.15 43.42 11.35
N SER A 371 95.71 43.00 12.48
CA SER A 371 96.67 43.81 13.25
C SER A 371 97.44 42.95 14.25
N GLY A 372 98.71 42.70 13.99
CA GLY A 372 99.57 41.94 14.91
C GLY A 372 100.85 41.39 14.29
N LYS A 373 101.69 42.29 13.78
CA LYS A 373 103.08 42.02 13.33
C LYS A 373 103.99 41.81 14.56
N VAL A 374 105.24 41.39 14.29
CA VAL A 374 106.46 41.41 15.14
C VAL A 374 106.72 40.06 15.85
N SER A 375 107.93 39.50 15.98
CA SER A 375 109.27 39.58 15.36
C SER A 375 110.16 38.72 16.28
N LYS A 376 111.12 37.99 15.67
CA LYS A 376 112.27 37.31 16.29
C LYS A 376 112.03 36.05 17.11
#